data_AF-A0A2V8KD76-F1
#
_entry.id   AF-A0A2V8KD76-F1
#
_cell.length_a   1.000
_cell.length_b   1.000
_cell.length_c   1.000
_cell.angle_alpha   90.00
_cell.angle_beta   90.00
_cell.angle_gamma   90.00
#
_symmetry.space_group_name_H-M   'P 1'
#
loop_
_entity.id
_entity.type
_entity.pdbx_description
1 polymer ?
#
loop_
_entity_poly.entity_id
_entity_poly.type
_entity_poly.pdbx_seq_one_letter_code
_entity_poly.pdbx_strand_id
1 'polypeptide(L)'
;TVTTQGTLVPGIKRHYIRINPGLIQQCVDEDPNCGTITLSNQRPGDRYEYPANMIVDAGFLELVRFGIRHPEDPVIQDSLRVVDAVLKVDTPAGPVWHRYNHDGFGQREDGTSYNGWGVGRAWPMLTAERGIYEIAAGHNPEPYIKTLEKFAGGIGLIPEQVWDAPDLPERHFVFGGETGAAMPLVWAHAEYVKLCRSAADGKNSELVEPAYDRYVRDHRERPAIEIWKSNRQIARVSSRTRLRIQAGSPFLLHWTADEWAHYTDTHSTGTGLDIEFVDLPVPEEPGTIRFTFLWLTENRWEGKDYEIGVHSREASNATGNGWARQDGSKHGQAFAPKRSRMRRVRRVTNHDK
;
A
#
# COMPACT_ATOMS: atom_id res chain seq x y z
N THR A 1 -5.84 3.73 0.41
CA THR A 1 -7.06 4.14 1.13
C THR A 1 -7.98 2.94 1.29
N VAL A 2 -8.82 2.86 2.33
CA VAL A 2 -9.62 1.67 2.65
C VAL A 2 -11.09 1.96 2.43
N THR A 3 -11.74 1.27 1.48
CA THR A 3 -13.21 1.32 1.34
C THR A 3 -13.88 0.63 2.52
N THR A 4 -15.09 1.06 2.88
CA THR A 4 -15.99 0.37 3.83
C THR A 4 -17.26 -0.16 3.15
N GLN A 5 -17.36 0.04 1.84
CA GLN A 5 -18.51 -0.33 1.01
C GLN A 5 -18.10 -1.23 -0.17
N GLY A 6 -17.01 -2.00 0.00
CA GLY A 6 -16.56 -2.96 -0.99
C GLY A 6 -17.61 -4.02 -1.32
N THR A 7 -17.73 -4.37 -2.59
CA THR A 7 -18.73 -5.36 -3.08
C THR A 7 -18.13 -6.49 -3.93
N LEU A 8 -16.82 -6.44 -4.22
CA LEU A 8 -16.13 -7.41 -5.09
C LEU A 8 -16.17 -8.86 -4.55
N VAL A 9 -16.16 -9.04 -3.22
CA VAL A 9 -16.28 -10.35 -2.58
C VAL A 9 -17.41 -10.32 -1.56
N PRO A 10 -18.42 -11.19 -1.66
CA PRO A 10 -19.52 -11.25 -0.70
C PRO A 10 -19.02 -11.38 0.74
N GLY A 11 -19.50 -10.49 1.62
CA GLY A 11 -19.12 -10.46 3.03
C GLY A 11 -17.85 -9.67 3.37
N ILE A 12 -17.06 -9.23 2.39
CA ILE A 12 -15.84 -8.43 2.62
C ILE A 12 -16.06 -6.99 2.14
N LYS A 13 -16.55 -6.15 3.05
CA LYS A 13 -16.82 -4.73 2.76
C LYS A 13 -15.60 -3.82 2.90
N ARG A 14 -14.63 -4.23 3.73
CA ARG A 14 -13.48 -3.40 4.09
C ARG A 14 -12.22 -3.93 3.44
N HIS A 15 -11.63 -3.16 2.52
CA HIS A 15 -10.36 -3.52 1.87
C HIS A 15 -9.68 -2.27 1.29
N TYR A 16 -8.39 -2.38 0.97
CA TYR A 16 -7.69 -1.36 0.22
C TYR A 16 -8.19 -1.31 -1.23
N ILE A 17 -8.50 -0.10 -1.69
CA ILE A 17 -8.75 0.19 -3.10
C ILE A 17 -7.41 0.53 -3.77
N ARG A 18 -7.31 0.37 -5.10
CA ARG A 18 -6.10 0.71 -5.87
C ARG A 18 -5.64 2.14 -5.60
N ILE A 19 -6.54 3.09 -5.82
CA ILE A 19 -6.24 4.50 -5.66
C ILE A 19 -7.52 5.28 -5.37
N ASN A 20 -7.46 6.20 -4.41
CA ASN A 20 -8.51 7.20 -4.25
C ASN A 20 -8.19 8.37 -5.19
N PRO A 21 -9.12 8.78 -6.08
CA PRO A 21 -8.88 9.92 -6.96
C PRO A 21 -8.60 11.24 -6.21
N GLY A 22 -8.97 11.35 -4.93
CA GLY A 22 -8.67 12.50 -4.09
C GLY A 22 -9.34 13.79 -4.58
N LEU A 23 -10.32 13.68 -5.47
CA LEU A 23 -11.03 14.80 -6.05
C LEU A 23 -12.04 15.32 -5.02
N ILE A 24 -11.60 16.22 -4.16
CA ILE A 24 -12.42 16.83 -3.08
C ILE A 24 -13.74 17.43 -3.63
N GLN A 25 -13.72 17.90 -4.89
CA GLN A 25 -14.89 18.44 -5.59
C GLN A 25 -15.96 17.38 -5.91
N GLN A 26 -15.57 16.11 -6.07
CA GLN A 26 -16.48 14.99 -6.32
C GLN A 26 -16.76 14.18 -5.05
N CYS A 27 -15.81 14.19 -4.11
CA CYS A 27 -15.76 13.37 -2.92
C CYS A 27 -15.30 14.19 -1.73
N VAL A 28 -16.26 14.57 -0.88
CA VAL A 28 -15.96 15.31 0.35
C VAL A 28 -14.97 14.52 1.19
N ASP A 29 -13.95 15.22 1.72
CA ASP A 29 -12.97 14.70 2.68
C ASP A 29 -12.28 13.38 2.25
N GLU A 30 -11.98 13.23 0.96
CA GLU A 30 -11.22 12.09 0.42
C GLU A 30 -11.88 10.73 0.73
N ASP A 31 -13.22 10.66 0.75
CA ASP A 31 -13.96 9.42 1.01
C ASP A 31 -13.62 8.32 -0.03
N PRO A 32 -13.07 7.16 0.38
CA PRO A 32 -12.75 6.06 -0.54
C PRO A 32 -13.95 5.33 -1.11
N ASN A 33 -15.17 5.59 -0.61
CA ASN A 33 -16.39 4.94 -1.08
C ASN A 33 -17.04 5.65 -2.27
N CYS A 34 -16.52 6.82 -2.64
CA CYS A 34 -17.01 7.60 -3.77
C CYS A 34 -15.92 7.84 -4.80
N GLY A 35 -16.31 8.49 -5.89
CA GLY A 35 -15.39 8.94 -6.93
C GLY A 35 -15.19 7.91 -8.02
N THR A 36 -14.74 8.42 -9.16
CA THR A 36 -14.54 7.63 -10.38
C THR A 36 -13.07 7.72 -10.76
N ILE A 37 -12.50 6.60 -11.22
CA ILE A 37 -11.19 6.57 -11.83
C ILE A 37 -11.30 6.18 -13.31
N THR A 38 -10.45 6.80 -14.12
CA THR A 38 -10.29 6.48 -15.54
C THR A 38 -9.16 5.48 -15.70
N LEU A 39 -9.48 4.32 -16.25
CA LEU A 39 -8.49 3.30 -16.59
C LEU A 39 -7.95 3.55 -17.99
N SER A 40 -6.62 3.45 -18.13
CA SER A 40 -5.95 3.53 -19.43
C SER A 40 -6.08 2.22 -20.20
N ASN A 41 -5.77 2.28 -21.50
CA ASN A 41 -5.58 1.12 -22.37
C ASN A 41 -6.80 0.24 -22.61
N GLN A 42 -7.99 0.81 -22.44
CA GLN A 42 -9.23 0.13 -22.75
C GLN A 42 -9.44 0.06 -24.26
N ARG A 43 -10.10 -0.99 -24.72
CA ARG A 43 -10.51 -1.13 -26.11
C ARG A 43 -11.38 0.07 -26.52
N PRO A 44 -11.22 0.62 -27.74
CA PRO A 44 -12.11 1.67 -28.22
C PRO A 44 -13.58 1.25 -28.15
N GLY A 45 -14.40 2.05 -27.45
CA GLY A 45 -15.83 1.79 -27.25
C GLY A 45 -16.16 1.04 -25.95
N ASP A 46 -15.17 0.44 -25.29
CA ASP A 46 -15.38 -0.22 -24.01
C ASP A 46 -15.41 0.80 -22.85
N ARG A 47 -15.95 0.35 -21.72
CA ARG A 47 -15.99 1.13 -20.49
C ARG A 47 -14.57 1.43 -20.01
N TYR A 48 -14.31 2.69 -19.67
CA TYR A 48 -13.02 3.14 -19.11
C TYR A 48 -13.14 3.89 -17.78
N GLU A 49 -14.36 4.16 -17.32
CA GLU A 49 -14.62 4.82 -16.03
C GLU A 49 -15.23 3.86 -15.02
N TYR A 50 -14.64 3.78 -13.83
CA TYR A 50 -15.03 2.85 -12.79
C TYR A 50 -15.13 3.56 -11.43
N PRO A 51 -16.10 3.18 -10.57
CA PRO A 51 -16.06 3.59 -9.17
C PRO A 51 -14.72 3.21 -8.54
N ALA A 52 -14.09 4.12 -7.82
CA ALA A 52 -12.76 3.89 -7.24
C ALA A 52 -12.76 2.68 -6.29
N ASN A 53 -13.85 2.48 -5.54
CA ASN A 53 -14.03 1.35 -4.63
C ASN A 53 -14.27 -0.01 -5.30
N MET A 54 -14.30 -0.06 -6.62
CA MET A 54 -14.43 -1.29 -7.40
C MET A 54 -13.12 -1.70 -8.09
N ILE A 55 -12.06 -0.91 -7.96
CA ILE A 55 -10.75 -1.22 -8.53
C ILE A 55 -9.77 -1.55 -7.40
N VAL A 56 -9.21 -2.76 -7.45
CA VAL A 56 -8.26 -3.27 -6.47
C VAL A 56 -6.93 -3.59 -7.12
N ASP A 57 -5.88 -3.58 -6.31
CA ASP A 57 -4.50 -3.83 -6.72
C ASP A 57 -3.73 -4.38 -5.50
N ALA A 58 -2.64 -5.13 -5.73
CA ALA A 58 -1.87 -5.76 -4.67
C ALA A 58 -0.83 -4.82 -4.01
N GLY A 59 -0.66 -3.60 -4.46
CA GLY A 59 0.31 -2.60 -4.00
C GLY A 59 0.12 -2.16 -2.56
N PHE A 60 -1.02 -2.47 -1.92
CA PHE A 60 -1.16 -2.32 -0.47
C PHE A 60 -0.16 -3.19 0.33
N LEU A 61 0.39 -4.25 -0.28
CA LEU A 61 1.43 -5.09 0.33
C LEU A 61 2.70 -4.30 0.63
N GLU A 62 2.97 -3.22 -0.09
CA GLU A 62 4.08 -2.31 0.17
C GLU A 62 3.98 -1.67 1.57
N LEU A 63 2.76 -1.52 2.11
CA LEU A 63 2.56 -1.07 3.49
C LEU A 63 3.14 -2.07 4.49
N VAL A 64 3.08 -3.37 4.21
CA VAL A 64 3.70 -4.40 5.04
C VAL A 64 5.20 -4.46 4.75
N ARG A 65 5.58 -4.44 3.47
CA ARG A 65 6.96 -4.51 3.00
C ARG A 65 7.85 -3.45 3.65
N PHE A 66 7.36 -2.21 3.76
CA PHE A 66 8.13 -1.11 4.34
C PHE A 66 7.78 -0.82 5.81
N GLY A 67 7.04 -1.68 6.48
CA GLY A 67 6.79 -1.59 7.92
C GLY A 67 5.78 -0.50 8.33
N ILE A 68 4.83 -0.15 7.47
CA ILE A 68 3.72 0.76 7.78
C ILE A 68 2.53 0.00 8.40
N ARG A 69 2.34 -1.27 8.04
CA ARG A 69 1.24 -2.13 8.53
C ARG A 69 1.78 -3.48 8.98
N HIS A 70 1.14 -4.06 10.00
CA HIS A 70 1.40 -5.43 10.39
C HIS A 70 0.83 -6.39 9.32
N PRO A 71 1.52 -7.48 8.94
CA PRO A 71 1.01 -8.45 7.96
C PRO A 71 -0.37 -9.02 8.33
N GLU A 72 -0.58 -9.28 9.62
CA GLU A 72 -1.84 -9.79 10.18
C GLU A 72 -2.85 -8.68 10.56
N ASP A 73 -2.66 -7.42 10.15
CA ASP A 73 -3.71 -6.40 10.29
C ASP A 73 -4.99 -6.87 9.56
N PRO A 74 -6.19 -6.85 10.19
CA PRO A 74 -7.42 -7.31 9.56
C PRO A 74 -7.70 -6.70 8.19
N VAL A 75 -7.35 -5.41 7.96
CA VAL A 75 -7.58 -4.81 6.64
C VAL A 75 -6.61 -5.37 5.59
N ILE A 76 -5.40 -5.77 5.98
CA ILE A 76 -4.45 -6.45 5.09
C ILE A 76 -5.04 -7.82 4.72
N GLN A 77 -5.50 -8.59 5.70
CA GLN A 77 -6.10 -9.91 5.50
C GLN A 77 -7.35 -9.88 4.60
N ASP A 78 -8.26 -8.93 4.85
CA ASP A 78 -9.44 -8.77 4.00
C ASP A 78 -9.06 -8.34 2.57
N SER A 79 -8.06 -7.47 2.41
CA SER A 79 -7.59 -7.03 1.09
C SER A 79 -6.90 -8.16 0.32
N LEU A 80 -6.16 -9.04 0.99
CA LEU A 80 -5.57 -10.25 0.40
C LEU A 80 -6.65 -11.14 -0.18
N ARG A 81 -7.70 -11.41 0.58
CA ARG A 81 -8.83 -12.25 0.14
C ARG A 81 -9.54 -11.65 -1.08
N VAL A 82 -9.69 -10.33 -1.12
CA VAL A 82 -10.29 -9.63 -2.27
C VAL A 82 -9.38 -9.67 -3.49
N VAL A 83 -8.10 -9.34 -3.34
CA VAL A 83 -7.12 -9.39 -4.44
C VAL A 83 -6.97 -10.80 -4.97
N ASP A 84 -6.92 -11.82 -4.11
CA ASP A 84 -6.79 -13.21 -4.55
C ASP A 84 -8.06 -13.69 -5.28
N ALA A 85 -9.24 -13.26 -4.86
CA ALA A 85 -10.48 -13.61 -5.55
C ALA A 85 -10.64 -12.93 -6.93
N VAL A 86 -10.05 -11.73 -7.09
CA VAL A 86 -10.30 -10.87 -8.26
C VAL A 86 -9.14 -10.89 -9.27
N LEU A 87 -7.89 -11.01 -8.80
CA LEU A 87 -6.69 -10.78 -9.62
C LEU A 87 -5.78 -12.00 -9.74
N LYS A 88 -5.97 -13.03 -8.92
CA LYS A 88 -5.10 -14.21 -8.94
C LYS A 88 -5.45 -15.14 -10.10
N VAL A 89 -4.41 -15.63 -10.76
CA VAL A 89 -4.46 -16.70 -11.75
C VAL A 89 -3.59 -17.85 -11.24
N ASP A 90 -4.18 -19.03 -11.11
CA ASP A 90 -3.44 -20.26 -10.81
C ASP A 90 -2.99 -20.92 -12.11
N THR A 91 -1.68 -20.85 -12.38
CA THR A 91 -1.05 -21.46 -13.57
C THR A 91 -0.38 -22.79 -13.23
N PRO A 92 0.03 -23.61 -14.21
CA PRO A 92 0.84 -24.81 -13.96
C PRO A 92 2.19 -24.52 -13.27
N ALA A 93 2.74 -23.31 -13.45
CA ALA A 93 3.95 -22.86 -12.76
C ALA A 93 3.68 -22.49 -11.28
N GLY A 94 2.46 -22.03 -11.00
CA GLY A 94 1.97 -21.58 -9.71
C GLY A 94 1.20 -20.26 -9.81
N PRO A 95 0.94 -19.59 -8.67
CA PRO A 95 0.07 -18.43 -8.64
C PRO A 95 0.77 -17.18 -9.17
N VAL A 96 0.03 -16.38 -9.93
CA VAL A 96 0.44 -15.08 -10.48
C VAL A 96 -0.75 -14.13 -10.44
N TRP A 97 -0.51 -12.82 -10.43
CA TRP A 97 -1.58 -11.82 -10.28
C TRP A 97 -1.57 -10.82 -11.43
N HIS A 98 -2.75 -10.33 -11.79
CA HIS A 98 -2.88 -9.09 -12.56
C HIS A 98 -2.54 -7.88 -11.68
N ARG A 99 -2.14 -6.77 -12.32
CA ARG A 99 -1.87 -5.52 -11.59
C ARG A 99 -3.12 -4.98 -10.91
N TYR A 100 -4.23 -4.92 -11.64
CA TYR A 100 -5.55 -4.50 -11.16
C TYR A 100 -6.65 -5.02 -12.09
N ASN A 101 -7.91 -5.02 -11.64
CA ASN A 101 -9.02 -5.50 -12.46
C ASN A 101 -9.33 -4.53 -13.60
N HIS A 102 -9.64 -5.06 -14.78
CA HIS A 102 -9.81 -4.29 -16.03
C HIS A 102 -8.53 -3.61 -16.54
N ASP A 103 -7.36 -4.12 -16.16
CA ASP A 103 -6.11 -3.72 -16.80
C ASP A 103 -6.14 -4.03 -18.30
N GLY A 104 -5.81 -3.04 -19.13
CA GLY A 104 -5.85 -3.13 -20.59
C GLY A 104 -4.47 -3.13 -21.25
N PHE A 105 -3.39 -3.12 -20.47
CA PHE A 105 -2.04 -3.06 -21.02
C PHE A 105 -1.43 -4.46 -21.13
N GLY A 106 -1.67 -5.08 -22.28
CA GLY A 106 -1.14 -6.37 -22.67
C GLY A 106 -1.64 -6.75 -24.07
N GLN A 107 -1.30 -7.95 -24.52
CA GLN A 107 -1.73 -8.48 -25.81
C GLN A 107 -3.26 -8.59 -25.87
N ARG A 108 -3.81 -8.46 -27.07
CA ARG A 108 -5.25 -8.62 -27.30
C ARG A 108 -5.67 -10.08 -27.10
N GLU A 109 -6.98 -10.31 -27.01
CA GLU A 109 -7.55 -11.65 -26.82
C GLU A 109 -7.16 -12.64 -27.93
N ASP A 110 -7.00 -12.16 -29.16
CA ASP A 110 -6.57 -12.94 -30.33
C ASP A 110 -5.04 -13.14 -30.41
N GLY A 111 -4.31 -12.73 -29.37
CA GLY A 111 -2.85 -12.77 -29.30
C GLY A 111 -2.14 -11.70 -30.14
N THR A 112 -2.86 -10.80 -30.81
CA THR A 112 -2.21 -9.70 -31.54
C THR A 112 -1.55 -8.70 -30.57
N SER A 113 -0.49 -8.05 -31.05
CA SER A 113 0.32 -7.12 -30.26
C SER A 113 -0.53 -5.99 -29.69
N TYR A 114 -0.15 -5.59 -28.47
CA TYR A 114 -0.66 -4.36 -27.86
C TYR A 114 -0.40 -3.17 -28.80
N ASN A 115 -1.42 -2.34 -29.00
CA ASN A 115 -1.31 -1.07 -29.73
C ASN A 115 -2.30 -0.07 -29.13
N GLY A 116 -1.92 0.52 -28.00
CA GLY A 116 -2.73 1.46 -27.23
C GLY A 116 -3.78 0.80 -26.32
N TRP A 117 -4.23 -0.42 -26.63
CA TRP A 117 -5.17 -1.22 -25.86
C TRP A 117 -4.97 -2.73 -26.02
N GLY A 118 -5.52 -3.49 -25.08
CA GLY A 118 -5.55 -4.96 -25.07
C GLY A 118 -6.13 -5.49 -23.77
N VAL A 119 -5.61 -6.62 -23.29
CA VAL A 119 -5.95 -7.19 -21.97
C VAL A 119 -4.65 -7.32 -21.19
N GLY A 120 -4.57 -6.63 -20.05
CA GLY A 120 -3.43 -6.72 -19.16
C GLY A 120 -3.32 -8.13 -18.59
N ARG A 121 -2.17 -8.75 -18.77
CA ARG A 121 -1.92 -10.14 -18.35
C ARG A 121 -1.31 -10.20 -16.96
N ALA A 122 -1.17 -11.39 -16.40
CA ALA A 122 -0.61 -11.60 -15.08
C ALA A 122 0.92 -11.36 -15.05
N TRP A 123 1.42 -10.78 -13.96
CA TRP A 123 2.81 -10.31 -13.81
C TRP A 123 3.59 -11.22 -12.85
N PRO A 124 4.63 -11.96 -13.30
CA PRO A 124 5.45 -12.78 -12.42
C PRO A 124 6.03 -12.00 -11.23
N MET A 125 6.38 -10.74 -11.44
CA MET A 125 6.89 -9.86 -10.38
C MET A 125 5.96 -9.78 -9.15
N LEU A 126 4.64 -9.81 -9.34
CA LEU A 126 3.68 -9.74 -8.23
C LEU A 126 3.65 -11.05 -7.42
N THR A 127 4.05 -12.18 -8.00
CA THR A 127 4.32 -13.42 -7.26
C THR A 127 5.48 -13.22 -6.29
N ALA A 128 6.50 -12.46 -6.67
CA ALA A 128 7.62 -12.15 -5.78
C ALA A 128 7.20 -11.25 -4.61
N GLU A 129 6.43 -10.20 -4.89
CA GLU A 129 5.88 -9.29 -3.86
C GLU A 129 4.98 -10.03 -2.87
N ARG A 130 4.09 -10.92 -3.36
CA ARG A 130 3.32 -11.82 -2.51
C ARG A 130 4.24 -12.69 -1.66
N GLY A 131 5.29 -13.29 -2.24
CA GLY A 131 6.27 -14.10 -1.50
C GLY A 131 6.96 -13.32 -0.37
N ILE A 132 7.32 -12.06 -0.59
CA ILE A 132 7.90 -11.18 0.44
C ILE A 132 6.90 -10.91 1.57
N TYR A 133 5.63 -10.67 1.22
CA TYR A 133 4.57 -10.56 2.21
C TYR A 133 4.43 -11.85 3.05
N GLU A 134 4.46 -13.03 2.42
CA GLU A 134 4.35 -14.31 3.14
C GLU A 134 5.50 -14.51 4.12
N ILE A 135 6.73 -14.09 3.78
CA ILE A 135 7.86 -14.07 4.73
C ILE A 135 7.57 -13.14 5.90
N ALA A 136 7.07 -11.93 5.63
CA ALA A 136 6.74 -10.98 6.67
C ALA A 136 5.65 -11.54 7.62
N ALA A 137 4.71 -12.32 7.09
CA ALA A 137 3.68 -13.04 7.84
C ALA A 137 4.19 -14.33 8.53
N GLY A 138 5.48 -14.69 8.39
CA GLY A 138 6.05 -15.89 8.99
C GLY A 138 5.72 -17.20 8.27
N HIS A 139 5.30 -17.12 7.01
CA HIS A 139 4.95 -18.27 6.17
C HIS A 139 6.11 -18.68 5.24
N ASN A 140 5.96 -19.83 4.57
CA ASN A 140 6.99 -20.40 3.69
C ASN A 140 7.02 -19.69 2.32
N PRO A 141 8.14 -19.04 1.92
CA PRO A 141 8.26 -18.40 0.61
C PRO A 141 8.57 -19.34 -0.55
N GLU A 142 9.00 -20.57 -0.29
CA GLU A 142 9.52 -21.49 -1.30
C GLU A 142 8.58 -21.66 -2.52
N PRO A 143 7.24 -21.76 -2.38
CA PRO A 143 6.34 -21.86 -3.52
C PRO A 143 6.48 -20.70 -4.51
N TYR A 144 6.65 -19.47 -4.00
CA TYR A 144 6.76 -18.26 -4.82
C TYR A 144 8.09 -18.18 -5.57
N ILE A 145 9.18 -18.57 -4.90
CA ILE A 145 10.50 -18.70 -5.53
C ILE A 145 10.43 -19.71 -6.69
N LYS A 146 9.85 -20.89 -6.44
CA LYS A 146 9.71 -21.94 -7.46
C LYS A 146 8.79 -21.52 -8.61
N THR A 147 7.75 -20.75 -8.35
CA THR A 147 6.89 -20.22 -9.39
C THR A 147 7.62 -19.25 -10.30
N LEU A 148 8.41 -18.32 -9.74
CA LEU A 148 9.25 -17.41 -10.54
C LEU A 148 10.30 -18.16 -11.37
N GLU A 149 10.97 -19.16 -10.79
CA GLU A 149 11.94 -20.01 -11.49
C GLU A 149 11.32 -20.76 -12.68
N LYS A 150 10.03 -21.13 -12.59
CA LYS A 150 9.30 -21.78 -13.69
C LYS A 150 8.79 -20.79 -14.75
N PHE A 151 8.51 -19.55 -14.37
CA PHE A 151 8.20 -18.49 -15.33
C PHE A 151 9.45 -17.99 -16.07
N ALA A 152 10.64 -18.22 -15.53
CA ALA A 152 11.88 -17.96 -16.23
C ALA A 152 12.02 -18.96 -17.40
N GLY A 153 12.06 -18.46 -18.63
CA GLY A 153 12.27 -19.28 -19.83
C GLY A 153 13.67 -19.90 -19.89
N GLY A 154 13.99 -20.65 -20.96
CA GLY A 154 15.16 -21.53 -21.04
C GLY A 154 16.54 -20.93 -20.70
N ILE A 155 16.74 -19.62 -20.84
CA ILE A 155 17.98 -18.90 -20.47
C ILE A 155 17.89 -18.14 -19.13
N GLY A 156 16.83 -18.36 -18.34
CA GLY A 156 16.64 -17.79 -17.01
C GLY A 156 16.08 -16.37 -16.98
N LEU A 157 15.43 -15.91 -18.06
CA LEU A 157 14.84 -14.57 -18.13
C LEU A 157 13.37 -14.59 -17.68
N ILE A 158 13.06 -13.83 -16.64
CA ILE A 158 11.69 -13.60 -16.17
C ILE A 158 11.01 -12.52 -17.03
N PRO A 159 9.85 -12.81 -17.66
CA PRO A 159 9.11 -11.84 -18.45
C PRO A 159 8.34 -10.84 -17.57
N GLU A 160 7.93 -9.72 -18.18
CA GLU A 160 7.00 -8.78 -17.58
C GLU A 160 5.62 -9.40 -17.34
N GLN A 161 5.13 -10.15 -18.31
CA GLN A 161 3.78 -10.70 -18.35
C GLN A 161 3.77 -12.14 -18.86
N VAL A 162 2.91 -12.97 -18.27
CA VAL A 162 2.64 -14.35 -18.70
C VAL A 162 1.22 -14.49 -19.22
N TRP A 163 1.01 -15.36 -20.20
CA TRP A 163 -0.28 -15.58 -20.83
C TRP A 163 -1.25 -16.30 -19.88
N ASP A 164 -2.42 -15.72 -19.66
CA ASP A 164 -3.43 -16.19 -18.69
C ASP A 164 -4.79 -16.49 -19.32
N ALA A 165 -4.82 -16.59 -20.65
CA ALA A 165 -5.99 -17.00 -21.44
C ALA A 165 -5.80 -18.42 -22.00
N PRO A 166 -6.83 -19.03 -22.60
CA PRO A 166 -6.68 -20.31 -23.29
C PRO A 166 -5.53 -20.29 -24.30
N ASP A 167 -4.93 -21.46 -24.52
CA ASP A 167 -3.82 -21.62 -25.47
C ASP A 167 -4.19 -21.10 -26.86
N LEU A 168 -3.25 -20.42 -27.50
CA LEU A 168 -3.32 -19.99 -28.90
C LEU A 168 -2.13 -20.57 -29.68
N PRO A 169 -2.20 -21.84 -30.12
CA PRO A 169 -1.07 -22.51 -30.78
C PRO A 169 -0.55 -21.79 -32.02
N GLU A 170 -1.46 -21.19 -32.82
CA GLU A 170 -1.11 -20.42 -34.02
C GLU A 170 -0.31 -19.14 -33.72
N ARG A 171 -0.34 -18.68 -32.46
CA ARG A 171 0.39 -17.51 -31.95
C ARG A 171 1.52 -17.90 -31.01
N HIS A 172 1.73 -19.19 -30.77
CA HIS A 172 2.69 -19.72 -29.80
C HIS A 172 2.46 -19.27 -28.35
N PHE A 173 1.22 -18.93 -27.97
CA PHE A 173 0.87 -18.67 -26.58
C PHE A 173 0.34 -19.93 -25.91
N VAL A 174 0.88 -20.22 -24.73
CA VAL A 174 0.47 -21.31 -23.85
C VAL A 174 0.12 -20.72 -22.50
N PHE A 175 -0.93 -21.21 -21.85
CA PHE A 175 -1.34 -20.78 -20.52
C PHE A 175 -0.21 -20.95 -19.49
N GLY A 176 0.16 -19.84 -18.84
CA GLY A 176 1.30 -19.72 -17.94
C GLY A 176 2.66 -19.51 -18.64
N GLY A 177 2.69 -19.45 -19.97
CA GLY A 177 3.89 -19.16 -20.76
C GLY A 177 4.14 -17.67 -20.96
N GLU A 178 5.28 -17.32 -21.54
CA GLU A 178 5.62 -15.93 -21.86
C GLU A 178 4.65 -15.29 -22.87
N THR A 179 4.44 -13.99 -22.69
CA THR A 179 3.77 -13.15 -23.70
C THR A 179 4.80 -12.50 -24.62
N GLY A 180 4.35 -11.71 -25.59
CA GLY A 180 5.23 -10.80 -26.34
C GLY A 180 5.60 -9.50 -25.61
N ALA A 181 5.40 -9.42 -24.29
CA ALA A 181 5.80 -8.26 -23.48
C ALA A 181 7.32 -8.26 -23.27
N ALA A 182 7.83 -7.29 -22.51
CA ALA A 182 9.27 -7.19 -22.25
C ALA A 182 9.81 -8.45 -21.55
N MET A 183 10.85 -9.05 -22.13
CA MET A 183 11.64 -10.13 -21.52
C MET A 183 13.13 -9.91 -21.84
N PRO A 184 14.00 -9.71 -20.83
CA PRO A 184 13.67 -9.71 -19.39
C PRO A 184 13.00 -8.41 -18.93
N LEU A 185 12.18 -8.49 -17.88
CA LEU A 185 11.89 -7.34 -17.03
C LEU A 185 12.92 -7.30 -15.90
N VAL A 186 13.81 -6.29 -15.91
CA VAL A 186 14.86 -6.15 -14.87
C VAL A 186 14.27 -5.99 -13.47
N TRP A 187 13.10 -5.35 -13.35
CA TRP A 187 12.40 -5.25 -12.07
C TRP A 187 11.96 -6.63 -11.55
N ALA A 188 11.37 -7.50 -12.39
CA ALA A 188 11.03 -8.87 -11.97
C ALA A 188 12.24 -9.66 -11.46
N HIS A 189 13.42 -9.46 -12.07
CA HIS A 189 14.66 -10.08 -11.59
C HIS A 189 15.13 -9.50 -10.25
N ALA A 190 15.01 -8.18 -10.06
CA ALA A 190 15.31 -7.55 -8.78
C ALA A 190 14.39 -8.10 -7.67
N GLU A 191 13.10 -8.25 -7.96
CA GLU A 191 12.13 -8.83 -7.02
C GLU A 191 12.44 -10.30 -6.70
N TYR A 192 12.82 -11.11 -7.68
CA TYR A 192 13.31 -12.48 -7.44
C TYR A 192 14.52 -12.51 -6.50
N VAL A 193 15.54 -11.67 -6.75
CA VAL A 193 16.73 -11.59 -5.89
C VAL A 193 16.37 -11.16 -4.47
N LYS A 194 15.49 -10.16 -4.31
CA LYS A 194 15.01 -9.69 -3.00
C LYS A 194 14.22 -10.77 -2.26
N LEU A 195 13.40 -11.54 -2.96
CA LEU A 195 12.68 -12.68 -2.38
C LEU A 195 13.64 -13.76 -1.90
N CYS A 196 14.60 -14.17 -2.74
CA CYS A 196 15.62 -15.16 -2.35
C CYS A 196 16.47 -14.69 -1.17
N ARG A 197 16.86 -13.40 -1.16
CA ARG A 197 17.59 -12.81 -0.03
C ARG A 197 16.76 -12.84 1.25
N SER A 198 15.49 -12.45 1.18
CA SER A 198 14.58 -12.44 2.31
C SER A 198 14.32 -13.86 2.84
N ALA A 199 14.19 -14.85 1.95
CA ALA A 199 14.04 -16.25 2.32
C ALA A 199 15.28 -16.80 3.02
N ALA A 200 16.48 -16.47 2.53
CA ALA A 200 17.74 -16.86 3.16
C ALA A 200 17.92 -16.25 4.56
N ASP A 201 17.44 -15.02 4.76
CA ASP A 201 17.47 -14.34 6.06
C ASP A 201 16.33 -14.75 6.99
N GLY A 202 15.30 -15.44 6.48
CA GLY A 202 14.08 -15.77 7.22
C GLY A 202 13.24 -14.55 7.61
N LYS A 203 13.46 -13.40 6.97
CA LYS A 203 12.74 -12.14 7.21
C LYS A 203 12.74 -11.25 5.98
N ASN A 204 11.78 -10.35 5.88
CA ASN A 204 11.74 -9.33 4.83
C ASN A 204 13.01 -8.44 4.90
N SER A 205 13.82 -8.48 3.83
CA SER A 205 15.09 -7.75 3.74
C SER A 205 14.94 -6.26 3.42
N GLU A 206 13.74 -5.80 3.06
CA GLU A 206 13.44 -4.39 2.71
C GLU A 206 12.66 -3.66 3.81
N LEU A 207 12.50 -4.29 4.96
CA LEU A 207 11.84 -3.66 6.09
C LEU A 207 12.59 -2.39 6.49
N VAL A 208 11.91 -1.25 6.51
CA VAL A 208 12.44 0.00 7.05
C VAL A 208 12.22 0.01 8.55
N GLU A 209 13.22 -0.40 9.35
CA GLU A 209 13.04 -0.58 10.79
C GLU A 209 12.50 0.66 11.53
N PRO A 210 12.96 1.90 11.26
CA PRO A 210 12.39 3.09 11.90
C PRO A 210 10.90 3.27 11.62
N ALA A 211 10.42 2.87 10.44
CA ALA A 211 9.00 2.91 10.10
C ALA A 211 8.24 1.80 10.85
N TYR A 212 8.74 0.56 10.79
CA TYR A 212 8.15 -0.56 11.53
C TYR A 212 8.03 -0.28 13.03
N ASP A 213 9.09 0.26 13.61
CA ASP A 213 9.12 0.64 15.02
C ASP A 213 8.04 1.68 15.32
N ARG A 214 7.88 2.67 14.44
CA ARG A 214 6.93 3.77 14.61
C ARG A 214 5.48 3.36 14.44
N TYR A 215 5.17 2.53 13.44
CA TYR A 215 3.80 2.27 12.97
C TYR A 215 3.26 0.91 13.38
N VAL A 216 4.13 -0.07 13.61
CA VAL A 216 3.74 -1.46 13.90
C VAL A 216 4.09 -1.86 15.32
N ARG A 217 5.33 -1.61 15.78
CA ARG A 217 5.78 -2.03 17.12
C ARG A 217 5.36 -1.07 18.23
N ASP A 218 5.42 0.24 17.98
CA ASP A 218 5.08 1.28 18.95
C ASP A 218 3.58 1.59 18.90
N HIS A 219 2.86 1.14 19.93
CA HIS A 219 1.42 1.38 20.07
C HIS A 219 1.08 2.67 20.81
N ARG A 220 2.04 3.58 21.03
CA ARG A 220 1.75 4.87 21.67
C ARG A 220 0.73 5.64 20.84
N GLU A 221 -0.31 6.12 21.51
CA GLU A 221 -1.24 7.06 20.90
C GLU A 221 -0.49 8.33 20.51
N ARG A 222 -0.64 8.71 19.24
CA ARG A 222 -0.08 9.94 18.70
C ARG A 222 -1.22 10.94 18.54
N PRO A 223 -1.02 12.22 18.89
CA PRO A 223 -2.02 13.24 18.61
C PRO A 223 -2.37 13.23 17.12
N ALA A 224 -3.67 13.22 16.82
CA ALA A 224 -4.14 13.32 15.44
C ALA A 224 -3.70 14.67 14.86
N ILE A 225 -3.25 14.66 13.62
CA ILE A 225 -2.95 15.85 12.84
C ILE A 225 -3.77 15.80 11.56
N GLU A 226 -4.39 16.93 11.23
CA GLU A 226 -5.13 17.13 9.99
C GLU A 226 -4.48 18.28 9.24
N ILE A 227 -4.23 18.10 7.94
CA ILE A 227 -3.39 19.02 7.16
C ILE A 227 -4.21 19.68 6.06
N TRP A 228 -4.37 21.00 6.16
CA TRP A 228 -4.91 21.82 5.09
C TRP A 228 -3.78 22.41 4.25
N LYS A 229 -3.93 22.37 2.93
CA LYS A 229 -3.05 23.05 1.96
C LYS A 229 -3.86 23.47 0.73
N SER A 230 -3.31 24.34 -0.11
CA SER A 230 -4.03 24.89 -1.27
C SER A 230 -4.62 23.82 -2.20
N ASN A 231 -3.94 22.67 -2.36
CA ASN A 231 -4.40 21.53 -3.16
C ASN A 231 -5.07 20.41 -2.35
N ARG A 232 -5.32 20.61 -1.05
CA ARG A 232 -6.07 19.72 -0.16
C ARG A 232 -6.79 20.54 0.89
N GLN A 233 -7.96 21.05 0.51
CA GLN A 233 -8.78 21.94 1.33
C GLN A 233 -9.86 21.13 2.04
N ILE A 234 -9.48 20.49 3.16
CA ILE A 234 -10.44 19.74 3.98
C ILE A 234 -11.60 20.64 4.42
N ALA A 235 -12.83 20.11 4.38
CA ALA A 235 -14.00 20.89 4.75
C ALA A 235 -14.26 20.85 6.26
N ARG A 236 -13.82 19.77 6.92
CA ARG A 236 -14.08 19.52 8.33
C ARG A 236 -12.87 18.97 9.06
N VAL A 237 -12.79 19.25 10.35
CA VAL A 237 -11.80 18.70 11.28
C VAL A 237 -12.48 18.28 12.58
N SER A 238 -12.03 17.18 13.18
CA SER A 238 -12.56 16.71 14.46
C SER A 238 -11.95 17.47 15.63
N SER A 239 -12.73 17.68 16.69
CA SER A 239 -12.24 18.30 17.92
C SER A 239 -11.04 17.52 18.51
N ARG A 240 -10.13 18.24 19.19
CA ARG A 240 -8.87 17.71 19.74
C ARG A 240 -7.87 17.18 18.70
N THR A 241 -8.07 17.47 17.41
CA THR A 241 -7.08 17.25 16.36
C THR A 241 -6.23 18.49 16.18
N ARG A 242 -4.94 18.32 15.89
CA ARG A 242 -4.08 19.43 15.51
C ARG A 242 -4.36 19.79 14.05
N LEU A 243 -4.89 20.97 13.79
CA LEU A 243 -5.08 21.46 12.42
C LEU A 243 -3.81 22.17 11.96
N ARG A 244 -3.13 21.65 10.96
CA ARG A 244 -1.95 22.26 10.35
C ARG A 244 -2.33 22.92 9.03
N ILE A 245 -2.18 24.23 8.95
CA ILE A 245 -2.28 24.99 7.71
C ILE A 245 -0.89 25.05 7.09
N GLN A 246 -0.73 24.57 5.86
CA GLN A 246 0.56 24.44 5.18
C GLN A 246 0.59 25.19 3.83
N ALA A 247 1.72 25.83 3.53
CA ALA A 247 2.02 26.45 2.24
C ALA A 247 3.50 26.30 1.84
N GLY A 248 3.83 26.71 0.62
CA GLY A 248 5.19 26.65 0.07
C GLY A 248 6.00 27.94 0.20
N SER A 249 5.44 29.00 0.78
CA SER A 249 6.09 30.31 0.98
C SER A 249 5.74 30.84 2.38
N PRO A 250 6.61 31.64 3.02
CA PRO A 250 6.33 32.21 4.34
C PRO A 250 5.05 33.05 4.33
N PHE A 251 4.22 32.87 5.36
CA PHE A 251 2.94 33.56 5.47
C PHE A 251 2.67 33.98 6.92
N LEU A 252 1.84 35.00 7.08
CA LEU A 252 1.12 35.26 8.31
C LEU A 252 -0.32 34.77 8.11
N LEU A 253 -0.77 33.94 9.02
CA LEU A 253 -2.13 33.42 9.03
C LEU A 253 -3.00 34.34 9.88
N HIS A 254 -3.97 34.99 9.25
CA HIS A 254 -5.01 35.74 9.92
C HIS A 254 -6.22 34.83 10.11
N TRP A 255 -6.62 34.55 11.35
CA TRP A 255 -7.65 33.54 11.61
C TRP A 255 -8.54 33.85 12.82
N THR A 256 -9.71 33.22 12.85
CA THR A 256 -10.74 33.33 13.89
C THR A 256 -11.43 31.98 14.11
N ALA A 257 -12.03 31.81 15.29
CA ALA A 257 -12.93 30.72 15.61
C ALA A 257 -14.33 31.22 16.07
N ASP A 258 -14.61 32.51 15.92
CA ASP A 258 -15.82 33.18 16.42
C ASP A 258 -16.39 34.19 15.41
N GLU A 259 -16.36 33.84 14.12
CA GLU A 259 -16.94 34.65 13.04
C GLU A 259 -16.39 36.10 13.00
N TRP A 260 -15.08 36.24 13.22
CA TRP A 260 -14.33 37.51 13.20
C TRP A 260 -14.70 38.50 14.31
N ALA A 261 -15.44 38.07 15.35
CA ALA A 261 -15.60 38.88 16.55
C ALA A 261 -14.24 39.14 17.22
N HIS A 262 -13.36 38.13 17.20
CA HIS A 262 -11.95 38.25 17.52
C HIS A 262 -11.11 37.57 16.43
N TYR A 263 -9.85 38.00 16.29
CA TYR A 263 -8.90 37.39 15.36
C TYR A 263 -7.53 37.24 15.99
N THR A 264 -6.73 36.36 15.41
CA THR A 264 -5.33 36.15 15.76
C THR A 264 -4.50 36.12 14.48
N ASP A 265 -3.35 36.78 14.54
CA ASP A 265 -2.32 36.72 13.51
C ASP A 265 -1.19 35.79 13.98
N THR A 266 -0.85 34.79 13.17
CA THR A 266 0.18 33.81 13.51
C THR A 266 1.16 33.64 12.35
N HIS A 267 2.44 33.96 12.58
CA HIS A 267 3.48 33.72 11.59
C HIS A 267 3.71 32.22 11.37
N SER A 268 3.94 31.84 10.10
CA SER A 268 4.34 30.49 9.75
C SER A 268 5.71 30.13 10.32
N THR A 269 5.91 28.83 10.55
CA THR A 269 7.20 28.24 10.88
C THR A 269 7.69 27.42 9.69
N GLY A 270 8.90 27.73 9.23
CA GLY A 270 9.58 26.98 8.18
C GLY A 270 10.17 25.67 8.66
N THR A 271 10.18 24.68 7.79
CA THR A 271 10.90 23.41 7.97
C THR A 271 12.16 23.40 7.09
N GLY A 272 13.09 22.48 7.35
CA GLY A 272 14.26 22.28 6.49
C GLY A 272 13.96 21.66 5.11
N LEU A 273 12.69 21.53 4.74
CA LEU A 273 12.21 20.99 3.46
C LEU A 273 11.43 22.04 2.64
N ASP A 274 11.64 23.33 2.92
CA ASP A 274 10.95 24.45 2.26
C ASP A 274 9.42 24.36 2.36
N ILE A 275 8.93 23.86 3.50
CA ILE A 275 7.51 23.82 3.85
C ILE A 275 7.28 24.77 5.02
N GLU A 276 6.30 25.65 4.86
CA GLU A 276 5.85 26.61 5.87
C GLU A 276 4.51 26.16 6.47
N PHE A 277 4.36 26.27 7.78
CA PHE A 277 3.13 25.84 8.44
C PHE A 277 2.75 26.65 9.68
N VAL A 278 1.45 26.63 10.02
CA VAL A 278 0.89 27.06 11.31
C VAL A 278 0.06 25.91 11.88
N ASP A 279 0.31 25.57 13.15
CA ASP A 279 -0.52 24.62 13.91
C ASP A 279 -1.58 25.39 14.70
N LEU A 280 -2.85 25.21 14.34
CA LEU A 280 -4.00 25.78 15.03
C LEU A 280 -4.55 24.81 16.10
N PRO A 281 -4.87 25.30 17.31
CA PRO A 281 -5.63 24.53 18.27
C PRO A 281 -7.09 24.45 17.79
N VAL A 282 -7.58 23.24 17.54
CA VAL A 282 -9.00 23.04 17.20
C VAL A 282 -9.83 23.09 18.49
N PRO A 283 -10.85 23.98 18.58
CA PRO A 283 -11.75 24.05 19.73
C PRO A 283 -12.41 22.71 20.08
N GLU A 284 -12.78 22.53 21.34
CA GLU A 284 -13.54 21.35 21.77
C GLU A 284 -15.00 21.41 21.28
N GLU A 285 -15.56 22.61 21.28
CA GLU A 285 -16.94 22.88 20.85
C GLU A 285 -17.04 22.90 19.31
N PRO A 286 -18.14 22.38 18.74
CA PRO A 286 -18.44 22.54 17.33
C PRO A 286 -18.49 24.02 16.92
N GLY A 287 -18.04 24.33 15.72
CA GLY A 287 -17.96 25.70 15.22
C GLY A 287 -17.27 25.78 13.87
N THR A 288 -16.78 26.96 13.50
CA THR A 288 -16.09 27.18 12.24
C THR A 288 -14.79 27.93 12.50
N ILE A 289 -13.68 27.39 11.98
CA ILE A 289 -12.42 28.13 11.90
C ILE A 289 -12.41 28.83 10.55
N ARG A 290 -12.23 30.16 10.55
CA ARG A 290 -12.03 30.94 9.32
C ARG A 290 -10.61 31.50 9.30
N PHE A 291 -10.00 31.54 8.13
CA PHE A 291 -8.65 32.09 7.97
C PHE A 291 -8.37 32.60 6.58
N THR A 292 -7.37 33.47 6.48
CA THR A 292 -6.78 33.93 5.23
C THR A 292 -5.26 34.11 5.39
N PHE A 293 -4.56 34.32 4.27
CA PHE A 293 -3.11 34.45 4.25
C PHE A 293 -2.71 35.89 3.92
N LEU A 294 -1.74 36.40 4.66
CA LEU A 294 -0.84 37.45 4.20
C LEU A 294 0.46 36.80 3.74
N TRP A 295 0.71 36.78 2.44
CA TRP A 295 1.94 36.24 1.87
C TRP A 295 3.08 37.23 2.09
N LEU A 296 4.08 36.85 2.90
CA LEU A 296 5.07 37.79 3.43
C LEU A 296 6.11 38.20 2.38
N THR A 297 6.45 37.30 1.46
CA THR A 297 7.39 37.57 0.37
C THR A 297 6.81 38.60 -0.60
N GLU A 298 5.54 38.46 -0.96
CA GLU A 298 4.84 39.34 -1.90
C GLU A 298 4.20 40.55 -1.23
N ASN A 299 4.14 40.58 0.11
CA ASN A 299 3.36 41.51 0.91
C ASN A 299 1.92 41.67 0.39
N ARG A 300 1.25 40.53 0.15
CA ARG A 300 -0.05 40.46 -0.53
C ARG A 300 -1.03 39.61 0.26
N TRP A 301 -2.22 40.13 0.49
CA TRP A 301 -3.34 39.34 1.00
C TRP A 301 -3.85 38.35 -0.05
N GLU A 302 -4.24 37.16 0.39
CA GLU A 302 -4.83 36.12 -0.46
C GLU A 302 -6.07 36.61 -1.22
N GLY A 303 -6.84 37.54 -0.61
CA GLY A 303 -8.01 38.17 -1.23
C GLY A 303 -9.31 37.38 -1.06
N LYS A 304 -9.30 36.32 -0.25
CA LYS A 304 -10.49 35.55 0.15
C LYS A 304 -10.24 34.85 1.49
N ASP A 305 -11.33 34.47 2.13
CA ASP A 305 -11.30 33.63 3.33
C ASP A 305 -11.51 32.16 2.98
N TYR A 306 -10.94 31.31 3.82
CA TYR A 306 -11.18 29.88 3.86
C TYR A 306 -11.93 29.54 5.15
N GLU A 307 -12.72 28.46 5.12
CA GLU A 307 -13.47 27.98 6.27
C GLU A 307 -13.29 26.47 6.47
N ILE A 308 -13.24 26.04 7.73
CA ILE A 308 -13.19 24.64 8.13
C ILE A 308 -14.18 24.43 9.28
N GLY A 309 -15.12 23.52 9.11
CA GLY A 309 -16.07 23.15 10.16
C GLY A 309 -15.43 22.24 11.22
N VAL A 310 -15.67 22.56 12.49
CA VAL A 310 -15.26 21.74 13.63
C VAL A 310 -16.44 20.87 14.06
N HIS A 311 -16.22 19.56 14.14
CA HIS A 311 -17.20 18.61 14.63
C HIS A 311 -16.67 17.83 15.83
N SER A 312 -17.57 17.38 16.70
CA SER A 312 -17.21 16.53 17.83
C SER A 312 -16.52 15.27 17.32
N ARG A 313 -15.37 14.95 17.91
CA ARG A 313 -14.69 13.69 17.61
C ARG A 313 -15.59 12.52 18.03
N GLU A 314 -16.11 11.77 17.07
CA GLU A 314 -16.72 10.48 17.36
C GLU A 314 -15.69 9.61 18.07
N ALA A 315 -16.10 8.92 19.14
CA ALA A 315 -15.24 7.95 19.79
C ALA A 315 -14.81 6.96 18.71
N SER A 316 -13.52 7.00 18.36
CA SER A 316 -13.00 6.08 17.37
C SER A 316 -13.37 4.68 17.86
N ASN A 317 -14.17 3.97 17.08
CA ASN A 317 -14.10 2.52 17.02
C ASN A 317 -12.72 2.19 16.47
N ALA A 318 -11.69 2.47 17.28
CA ALA A 318 -10.44 1.79 17.22
C ALA A 318 -10.82 0.34 17.44
N THR A 319 -11.05 -0.35 16.34
CA THR A 319 -10.48 -1.68 16.14
C THR A 319 -8.98 -1.47 16.29
N GLY A 320 -8.57 -1.27 17.54
CA GLY A 320 -7.20 -1.07 17.93
C GLY A 320 -6.45 -2.31 17.46
N ASN A 321 -5.18 -2.09 17.17
CA ASN A 321 -4.15 -3.11 17.06
C ASN A 321 -3.99 -3.84 18.42
N GLY A 322 -5.07 -4.39 18.95
CA GLY A 322 -5.15 -5.16 20.18
C GLY A 322 -4.69 -6.57 19.89
N TRP A 323 -3.39 -6.73 19.70
CA TRP A 323 -2.74 -8.02 19.83
C TRP A 323 -2.75 -8.41 21.30
N ALA A 324 -3.89 -8.89 21.78
CA ALA A 324 -3.94 -9.62 23.03
C ALA A 324 -3.24 -10.96 22.83
N ARG A 325 -1.94 -11.03 23.15
CA ARG A 325 -1.30 -12.31 23.43
C ARG A 325 -2.02 -12.92 24.63
N GLN A 326 -2.74 -14.02 24.39
CA GLN A 326 -3.05 -14.95 25.46
C GLN A 326 -1.73 -15.52 25.98
N ASP A 327 -1.30 -15.06 27.15
CA ASP A 327 -0.28 -15.73 27.95
C ASP A 327 -0.84 -17.08 28.42
N GLY A 328 -0.66 -18.10 27.59
CA GLY A 328 -0.85 -19.50 27.95
C GLY A 328 0.34 -20.00 28.77
N SER A 329 0.44 -19.61 30.04
CA SER A 329 1.28 -20.32 31.00
C SER A 329 0.45 -21.34 31.79
N LYS A 330 1.00 -22.55 31.87
CA LYS A 330 0.58 -23.74 32.65
C LYS A 330 -0.45 -24.63 31.94
N HIS A 331 0.03 -25.70 31.31
CA HIS A 331 0.06 -27.04 31.90
C HIS A 331 1.19 -27.86 31.25
N GLY A 332 2.03 -28.44 32.10
CA GLY A 332 3.28 -29.08 31.68
C GLY A 332 3.05 -30.46 31.06
N GLN A 333 3.93 -30.80 30.11
CA GLN A 333 4.40 -32.16 29.90
C GLN A 333 5.85 -32.11 29.41
N ALA A 334 6.70 -32.83 30.12
CA ALA A 334 8.14 -32.86 29.93
C ALA A 334 8.54 -33.58 28.64
N PHE A 335 9.49 -33.01 27.89
CA PHE A 335 10.30 -33.75 26.93
C PHE A 335 11.79 -33.48 27.18
N ALA A 336 12.54 -34.57 27.33
CA ALA A 336 13.95 -34.62 27.71
C ALA A 336 14.90 -34.01 26.64
N PRO A 337 16.07 -33.45 27.03
CA PRO A 337 16.99 -32.86 26.07
C PRO A 337 17.78 -33.95 25.31
N LYS A 338 17.76 -33.88 23.98
CA LYS A 338 18.66 -34.66 23.12
C LYS A 338 20.09 -34.13 23.25
N ARG A 339 20.99 -35.05 23.59
CA ARG A 339 22.44 -34.89 23.72
C ARG A 339 23.09 -34.27 22.48
N SER A 340 24.04 -33.36 22.72
CA SER A 340 25.00 -32.88 21.73
C SER A 340 25.95 -34.01 21.31
N ARG A 341 26.10 -34.23 20.01
CA ARG A 341 27.14 -35.12 19.45
C ARG A 341 28.40 -34.31 19.22
N MET A 342 29.34 -34.40 20.15
CA MET A 342 30.75 -34.04 19.93
C MET A 342 31.33 -34.88 18.78
N ARG A 343 31.84 -34.23 17.75
CA ARG A 343 32.68 -34.84 16.71
C ARG A 343 34.09 -34.99 17.27
N ARG A 344 34.55 -36.23 17.50
CA ARG A 344 35.95 -36.56 17.81
C ARG A 344 36.82 -36.27 16.59
N VAL A 345 37.79 -35.37 16.75
CA VAL A 345 38.95 -35.25 15.86
C VAL A 345 39.90 -36.42 16.15
N ARG A 346 40.16 -37.27 15.14
CA ARG A 346 41.20 -38.31 15.21
C ARG A 346 42.54 -37.68 14.81
N ARG A 347 43.49 -37.75 15.73
CA ARG A 347 44.92 -37.50 15.55
C ARG A 347 45.47 -38.55 14.58
N VAL A 348 46.08 -38.12 13.47
CA VAL A 348 46.94 -38.98 12.63
C VAL A 348 48.37 -38.79 13.14
N THR A 349 48.96 -39.89 13.60
CA THR A 349 50.38 -39.99 13.93
C THR A 349 51.18 -40.22 12.65
N ASN A 350 52.12 -39.33 12.34
CA ASN A 350 53.17 -39.57 11.35
C ASN A 350 54.26 -40.44 11.98
N HIS A 351 54.64 -41.51 11.28
CA HIS A 351 55.96 -42.14 11.37
C HIS A 351 56.48 -42.40 9.95
N ASP A 352 57.79 -42.16 9.82
CA ASP A 352 58.76 -42.60 8.80
C ASP A 352 58.82 -41.86 7.45
N LYS A 353 59.72 -40.86 7.38
CA LYS A 353 61.10 -41.02 6.88
C LYS A 353 61.96 -39.78 7.17
#